data_AF-A0A5N7ZDU3-F1
#
_entry.id   AF-A0A5N7ZDU3-F1
#
_cell.length_a   1.000
_cell.length_b   1.000
_cell.length_c   1.000
_cell.angle_alpha   90.00
_cell.angle_beta   90.00
_cell.angle_gamma   90.00
#
_symmetry.space_group_name_H-M   'P 1'
#
loop_
_entity.id
_entity.type
_entity.pdbx_description
1 polymer ?
#
loop_
_entity_poly.entity_id
_entity_poly.type
_entity_poly.pdbx_seq_one_letter_code
_entity_poly.pdbx_strand_id
1 'polypeptide(L)'
;PDELDGDWTNGKLHLPLYSTLNGKRIGSPNAGIDMTFDFGQLIAHASKTRSLMAGTVIGSGTVANQGSLNGSSCLAEVRCLEIIKDGKASTPFMRFGDSIEIEMKDRNGNSIFGKINQVVKEYKK
;
A
#
# COMPACT_ATOMS: atom_id res chain seq x y z
N PRO A 1 -0.47 16.38 8.12
CA PRO A 1 0.07 17.42 7.21
C PRO A 1 -1.07 18.21 6.65
N ASP A 2 -0.89 19.51 6.45
CA ASP A 2 -1.99 20.45 6.20
C ASP A 2 -2.65 20.16 4.83
N GLU A 3 -1.90 19.59 3.88
CA GLU A 3 -2.35 19.22 2.53
C GLU A 3 -3.19 17.94 2.47
N LEU A 4 -3.25 17.16 3.56
CA LEU A 4 -4.05 15.92 3.64
C LEU A 4 -5.42 16.17 4.30
N ASP A 5 -5.78 17.44 4.49
CA ASP A 5 -6.99 17.88 5.17
C ASP A 5 -7.23 17.09 6.47
N GLY A 6 -8.49 16.77 6.77
CA GLY A 6 -8.90 15.94 7.91
C GLY A 6 -8.72 14.44 7.70
N ASP A 7 -8.10 13.98 6.62
CA ASP A 7 -7.86 12.55 6.38
C ASP A 7 -6.59 12.03 7.08
N TRP A 8 -5.71 12.94 7.53
CA TRP A 8 -4.62 12.60 8.44
C TRP A 8 -5.08 12.71 9.90
N THR A 9 -5.33 11.58 10.55
CA THR A 9 -5.76 11.54 11.97
C THR A 9 -5.05 10.45 12.75
N ASN A 10 -4.72 10.74 14.01
CA ASN A 10 -4.03 9.82 14.93
C ASN A 10 -2.74 9.23 14.34
N GLY A 11 -1.97 10.05 13.62
CA GLY A 11 -0.70 9.64 13.02
C GLY A 11 -0.82 8.67 11.85
N LYS A 12 -2.00 8.60 11.19
CA LYS A 12 -2.31 7.71 10.06
C LYS A 12 -3.08 8.47 8.99
N LEU A 13 -3.04 7.96 7.76
CA LEU A 13 -3.80 8.49 6.63
C LEU A 13 -5.02 7.61 6.36
N HIS A 14 -6.23 8.16 6.43
CA HIS A 14 -7.49 7.40 6.39
C HIS A 14 -8.14 7.39 5.00
N LEU A 15 -7.38 7.03 3.97
CA LEU A 15 -7.86 6.94 2.59
C LEU A 15 -7.54 5.58 1.94
N PRO A 16 -8.35 5.13 0.96
CA PRO A 16 -8.06 3.92 0.19
C PRO A 16 -6.80 4.06 -0.68
N LEU A 17 -5.91 3.06 -0.62
CA LEU A 17 -4.77 2.93 -1.51
C LEU A 17 -5.14 2.03 -2.69
N TYR A 18 -5.33 2.61 -3.87
CA TYR A 18 -5.72 1.87 -5.06
C TYR A 18 -4.50 1.20 -5.70
N SER A 19 -4.60 -0.11 -5.93
CA SER A 19 -3.59 -0.90 -6.64
C SER A 19 -4.22 -1.57 -7.85
N THR A 20 -3.66 -1.33 -9.04
CA THR A 20 -4.18 -1.81 -10.33
C THR A 20 -3.09 -2.56 -11.09
N LEU A 21 -3.27 -3.86 -11.30
CA LEU A 21 -2.34 -4.71 -12.04
C LEU A 21 -2.94 -5.00 -13.43
N ASN A 22 -2.19 -4.70 -14.49
CA ASN A 22 -2.60 -4.91 -15.89
C ASN A 22 -3.99 -4.34 -16.21
N GLY A 23 -4.28 -3.14 -15.70
CA GLY A 23 -5.58 -2.46 -15.87
C GLY A 23 -6.71 -2.98 -14.98
N LYS A 24 -6.48 -4.04 -14.19
CA LYS A 24 -7.46 -4.58 -13.24
C LYS A 24 -7.13 -4.18 -11.81
N ARG A 25 -8.08 -3.59 -11.10
CA ARG A 25 -7.94 -3.28 -9.67
C ARG A 25 -7.79 -4.58 -8.88
N ILE A 26 -6.69 -4.70 -8.13
CA ILE A 26 -6.41 -5.85 -7.25
C ILE A 26 -6.66 -5.53 -5.78
N GLY A 27 -6.60 -4.24 -5.41
CA GLY A 27 -6.75 -3.81 -4.03
C GLY A 27 -7.17 -2.35 -3.90
N SER A 28 -7.96 -2.07 -2.86
CA SER A 28 -8.17 -0.71 -2.35
C SER A 28 -8.35 -0.65 -0.83
N PRO A 29 -7.42 -1.25 -0.04
CA PRO A 29 -7.49 -1.17 1.42
C PRO A 29 -7.27 0.27 1.89
N ASN A 30 -7.92 0.65 2.98
CA ASN A 30 -7.76 1.95 3.63
C ASN A 30 -6.49 1.95 4.50
N ALA A 31 -5.63 2.95 4.32
CA ALA A 31 -4.35 3.08 5.02
C ALA A 31 -4.46 3.38 6.52
N GLY A 32 -5.63 3.84 7.00
CA GLY A 32 -5.90 4.13 8.40
C GLY A 32 -6.53 2.97 9.17
N ILE A 33 -7.06 1.97 8.46
CA ILE A 33 -7.71 0.79 9.04
C ILE A 33 -6.67 -0.33 9.19
N ASP A 34 -6.71 -1.06 10.31
CA ASP A 34 -5.83 -2.19 10.65
C ASP A 34 -4.31 -1.93 10.65
N MET A 35 -3.87 -0.68 10.43
CA MET A 35 -2.50 -0.25 10.70
C MET A 35 -2.26 -0.28 12.21
N THR A 36 -1.60 -1.32 12.73
CA THR A 36 -1.42 -1.54 14.17
C THR A 36 -0.62 -0.43 14.86
N PHE A 37 0.43 0.06 14.21
CA PHE A 37 1.29 1.13 14.73
C PHE A 37 1.16 2.38 13.88
N ASP A 38 0.92 3.54 14.49
CA ASP A 38 0.94 4.82 13.76
C ASP A 38 2.37 5.27 13.41
N PHE A 39 2.51 6.28 12.54
CA PHE A 39 3.82 6.76 12.12
C PHE A 39 4.68 7.31 13.27
N GLY A 40 4.06 7.87 14.32
CA GLY A 40 4.78 8.33 15.51
C GLY A 40 5.42 7.17 16.28
N GLN A 41 4.68 6.06 16.44
CA GLN A 41 5.19 4.83 17.05
C GLN A 41 6.31 4.20 16.21
N LEU A 42 6.16 4.18 14.87
CA LEU A 42 7.19 3.67 13.96
C LEU A 42 8.48 4.50 14.05
N ILE A 43 8.36 5.83 14.06
CA ILE A 43 9.49 6.74 14.24
C ILE A 43 10.18 6.50 15.59
N ALA A 44 9.41 6.46 16.68
CA ALA A 44 9.93 6.24 18.03
C ALA A 44 10.67 4.89 18.14
N HIS A 45 10.16 3.85 17.49
CA HIS A 45 10.83 2.55 17.43
C HIS A 45 12.14 2.63 16.64
N ALA A 46 12.10 3.23 15.44
CA ALA A 46 13.27 3.35 14.57
C ALA A 46 14.38 4.20 15.21
N SER A 47 14.03 5.22 16.00
CA SER A 47 14.97 6.11 16.67
C SER A 47 15.48 5.58 18.03
N LYS A 48 15.03 4.40 18.47
CA LYS A 48 15.34 3.87 19.81
C LYS A 48 16.85 3.69 20.06
N THR A 49 17.60 3.33 19.03
CA THR A 49 19.04 2.99 19.14
C THR A 49 19.91 3.75 18.14
N ARG A 50 19.33 4.69 17.39
CA ARG A 50 20.03 5.50 16.39
C ARG A 50 19.31 6.82 16.15
N SER A 51 20.05 7.85 15.77
CA SER A 51 19.46 9.10 15.29
C SER A 51 18.85 8.91 13.90
N LEU A 52 17.72 9.57 13.65
CA LEU A 52 17.14 9.71 12.31
C LEU A 52 17.45 11.12 11.82
N MET A 53 18.06 11.24 10.64
CA MET A 53 18.44 12.52 10.06
C MET A 53 17.36 13.06 9.12
N ALA A 54 17.40 14.36 8.83
CA ALA A 54 16.54 14.97 7.81
C ALA A 54 16.64 14.20 6.48
N GLY A 55 15.49 13.93 5.86
CA GLY A 55 15.38 13.09 4.66
C GLY A 55 15.22 11.59 4.92
N THR A 56 15.19 11.14 6.18
CA THR A 56 14.84 9.75 6.51
C THR A 56 13.41 9.42 6.07
N VAL A 57 13.23 8.36 5.29
CA VAL A 57 11.92 7.86 4.87
C VAL A 57 11.50 6.70 5.75
N ILE A 58 10.32 6.80 6.37
CA ILE A 58 9.69 5.75 7.18
C ILE A 58 8.49 5.22 6.41
N GLY A 59 8.50 3.92 6.09
CA GLY A 59 7.37 3.26 5.44
C GLY A 59 6.43 2.64 6.47
N SER A 60 5.12 2.70 6.21
CA SER A 60 4.09 1.99 7.01
C SER A 60 4.16 0.47 6.88
N GLY A 61 4.80 -0.02 5.81
CA GLY A 61 4.61 -1.37 5.31
C GLY A 61 3.40 -1.47 4.38
N THR A 62 3.10 -2.69 3.92
CA THR A 62 1.95 -2.98 3.07
C THR A 62 0.65 -2.57 3.74
N VAL A 63 -0.18 -1.80 3.03
CA VAL A 63 -1.55 -1.48 3.49
C VAL A 63 -2.45 -2.69 3.24
N ALA A 64 -3.06 -3.21 4.31
CA ALA A 64 -3.96 -4.35 4.29
C ALA A 64 -5.06 -4.15 5.33
N ASN A 65 -6.29 -4.58 5.01
CA ASN A 65 -7.39 -4.61 5.98
C ASN A 65 -7.96 -6.02 6.09
N GLN A 66 -8.29 -6.45 7.29
CA GLN A 66 -8.86 -7.76 7.55
C GLN A 66 -10.20 -7.92 6.83
N GLY A 67 -10.37 -9.03 6.12
CA GLY A 67 -11.62 -9.32 5.42
C GLY A 67 -11.97 -8.34 4.30
N SER A 68 -10.99 -7.58 3.79
CA SER A 68 -11.21 -6.59 2.73
C SER A 68 -11.89 -7.21 1.51
N LEU A 69 -13.19 -6.93 1.36
CA LEU A 69 -13.96 -7.22 0.14
C LEU A 69 -13.36 -6.53 -1.10
N ASN A 70 -12.59 -5.47 -0.86
CA ASN A 70 -11.98 -4.61 -1.87
C ASN A 70 -10.54 -5.05 -2.25
N GLY A 71 -10.11 -6.23 -1.79
CA GLY A 71 -8.81 -6.84 -2.10
C GLY A 71 -7.65 -6.30 -1.26
N SER A 72 -6.44 -6.75 -1.59
CA SER A 72 -5.18 -6.35 -0.97
C SER A 72 -4.27 -5.66 -1.97
N SER A 73 -3.49 -4.67 -1.53
CA SER A 73 -2.43 -4.05 -2.33
C SER A 73 -1.21 -4.97 -2.52
N CYS A 74 -1.25 -6.20 -2.00
CA CYS A 74 -0.17 -7.17 -2.08
C CYS A 74 -0.61 -8.49 -2.71
N LEU A 75 0.05 -8.88 -3.81
CA LEU A 75 -0.19 -10.18 -4.46
C LEU A 75 0.13 -11.36 -3.55
N ALA A 76 1.12 -11.24 -2.66
CA ALA A 76 1.43 -12.33 -1.72
C ALA A 76 0.26 -12.58 -0.75
N GLU A 77 -0.41 -11.52 -0.31
CA GLU A 77 -1.58 -11.62 0.55
C GLU A 77 -2.78 -12.19 -0.21
N VAL A 78 -3.05 -11.70 -1.43
CA VAL A 78 -4.09 -12.26 -2.31
C VAL A 78 -3.89 -13.77 -2.47
N ARG A 79 -2.66 -14.20 -2.78
CA ARG A 79 -2.31 -15.62 -2.91
C ARG A 79 -2.49 -16.39 -1.61
N CYS A 80 -2.18 -15.80 -0.46
CA CYS A 80 -2.39 -16.42 0.84
C CYS A 80 -3.88 -16.68 1.10
N LEU A 81 -4.73 -15.68 0.81
CA LEU A 81 -6.18 -15.81 0.93
C LEU A 81 -6.76 -16.89 0.00
N GLU A 82 -6.25 -16.98 -1.23
CA GLU A 82 -6.61 -18.06 -2.17
C GLU A 82 -6.21 -19.45 -1.64
N ILE A 83 -5.04 -19.58 -1.01
CA ILE A 83 -4.62 -20.84 -0.40
C ILE A 83 -5.54 -21.22 0.77
N ILE A 84 -5.90 -20.27 1.63
CA ILE A 84 -6.81 -20.50 2.75
C ILE A 84 -8.19 -20.93 2.25
N LYS A 85 -8.68 -20.29 1.19
CA LYS A 85 -10.03 -20.52 0.67
C LYS A 85 -10.14 -21.76 -0.23
N ASP A 86 -9.23 -21.89 -1.19
CA ASP A 86 -9.32 -22.82 -2.32
C ASP A 86 -8.19 -23.87 -2.30
N GLY A 87 -7.32 -23.86 -1.29
CA GLY A 87 -6.22 -24.81 -1.11
C GLY A 87 -4.99 -24.56 -2.01
N LYS A 88 -5.04 -23.57 -2.90
CA LYS A 88 -3.93 -23.21 -3.79
C LYS A 88 -3.98 -21.74 -4.23
N ALA A 89 -2.82 -21.16 -4.49
CA ALA A 89 -2.72 -19.84 -5.11
C ALA A 89 -2.94 -19.95 -6.62
N SER A 90 -3.94 -19.23 -7.13
CA SER A 90 -4.25 -19.12 -8.56
C SER A 90 -3.63 -17.88 -9.19
N THR A 91 -3.51 -16.80 -8.42
CA THR A 91 -2.94 -15.53 -8.88
C THR A 91 -1.41 -15.63 -8.98
N PRO A 92 -0.80 -15.45 -10.16
CA PRO A 92 0.66 -15.43 -10.29
C PRO A 92 1.27 -14.17 -9.66
N PHE A 93 2.57 -14.22 -9.34
CA PHE A 93 3.34 -12.98 -9.15
C PHE A 93 3.52 -12.25 -10.48
N MET A 94 3.93 -10.98 -10.41
CA MET A 94 4.21 -10.18 -11.60
C MET A 94 5.32 -10.80 -12.45
N ARG A 95 5.17 -10.67 -13.76
CA ARG A 95 6.08 -11.13 -14.80
C ARG A 95 6.56 -9.94 -15.63
N PHE A 96 7.61 -10.14 -16.41
CA PHE A 96 8.04 -9.12 -17.36
C PHE A 96 6.91 -8.75 -18.33
N GLY A 97 6.72 -7.44 -18.51
CA GLY A 97 5.60 -6.88 -19.27
C GLY A 97 4.40 -6.48 -18.43
N ASP A 98 4.26 -6.97 -17.18
CA ASP A 98 3.16 -6.56 -16.31
C ASP A 98 3.30 -5.09 -15.90
N SER A 99 2.16 -4.40 -15.83
CA SER A 99 2.07 -3.00 -15.41
C SER A 99 1.37 -2.88 -14.06
N ILE A 100 1.96 -2.15 -13.12
CA ILE A 100 1.38 -1.85 -11.81
C ILE A 100 1.16 -0.34 -11.68
N GLU A 101 -0.06 0.00 -11.25
CA GLU A 101 -0.42 1.36 -10.88
C GLU A 101 -0.79 1.43 -9.39
N ILE A 102 -0.24 2.41 -8.68
CA ILE A 102 -0.56 2.69 -7.28
C ILE A 102 -0.90 4.17 -7.15
N GLU A 103 -2.08 4.45 -6.60
CA GLU A 103 -2.62 5.80 -6.46
C GLU A 103 -3.44 5.91 -5.17
N MET A 104 -3.47 7.10 -4.58
CA MET A 104 -4.43 7.47 -3.54
C MET A 104 -5.19 8.70 -3.99
N LYS A 105 -6.49 8.75 -3.68
CA LYS A 105 -7.37 9.86 -4.04
C LYS A 105 -7.99 10.48 -2.79
N ASP A 106 -8.22 11.79 -2.84
CA ASP A 106 -9.01 12.49 -1.84
C ASP A 106 -10.48 12.08 -1.91
N ARG A 107 -11.29 12.62 -1.00
CA ARG A 107 -12.75 12.38 -0.96
C ARG A 107 -13.51 12.90 -2.18
N ASN A 108 -12.92 13.83 -2.93
CA ASN A 108 -13.48 14.38 -4.16
C ASN A 108 -13.06 13.57 -5.41
N GLY A 109 -12.19 12.57 -5.25
CA GLY A 109 -11.67 11.73 -6.33
C GLY A 109 -10.43 12.28 -7.02
N ASN A 110 -9.81 13.35 -6.52
CA ASN A 110 -8.57 13.90 -7.05
C ASN A 110 -7.35 13.10 -6.57
N SER A 111 -6.35 12.95 -7.42
CA SER A 111 -5.09 12.29 -7.07
C SER A 111 -4.28 13.16 -6.10
N ILE A 112 -3.92 12.64 -4.93
CA ILE A 112 -3.21 13.44 -3.89
C ILE A 112 -1.69 13.35 -3.99
N PHE A 113 -1.15 12.23 -4.49
CA PHE A 113 0.30 12.01 -4.63
C PHE A 113 0.72 11.82 -6.09
N GLY A 114 -0.21 11.97 -7.03
CA GLY A 114 -0.06 11.40 -8.36
C GLY A 114 -0.15 9.88 -8.35
N LYS A 115 0.30 9.27 -9.45
CA LYS A 115 0.18 7.83 -9.68
C LYS A 115 1.56 7.22 -9.94
N ILE A 116 1.94 6.26 -9.13
CA ILE A 116 3.04 5.33 -9.48
C ILE A 116 2.51 4.50 -10.64
N ASN A 117 3.22 4.48 -11.76
CA ASN A 117 2.88 3.69 -12.94
C ASN A 117 4.16 3.06 -13.49
N GLN A 118 4.31 1.75 -13.32
CA GLN A 118 5.54 1.04 -13.65
C GLN A 118 5.27 -0.23 -14.44
N VAL A 119 6.18 -0.57 -15.35
CA VAL A 119 6.16 -1.82 -16.10
C VAL A 119 7.36 -2.66 -15.68
N VAL A 120 7.13 -3.92 -15.33
CA VAL A 120 8.18 -4.85 -14.97
C VAL A 120 9.01 -5.17 -16.22
N LYS A 121 10.31 -4.91 -16.17
CA LYS A 121 11.24 -5.12 -17.28
C LYS A 121 12.36 -6.06 -16.86
N GLU A 122 12.82 -6.85 -17.82
CA GLU A 122 14.05 -7.61 -17.67
C GLU A 122 15.22 -6.64 -17.54
N TYR A 123 16.01 -6.78 -16.48
CA TYR A 123 17.24 -6.02 -16.33
C TYR A 123 18.31 -6.57 -17.27
N LYS A 124 18.78 -5.74 -18.19
CA LYS A 124 19.91 -6.05 -19.07
C LYS A 124 21.09 -5.19 -18.64
N LYS A 125 22.20 -5.84 -18.32
CA LYS A 125 23.44 -5.22 -17.87
C LYS A 125 24.17 -4.57 -19.04
#